data_AF-A0ABC8RCD2-F1
#
_entry.id   AF-A0ABC8RCD2-F1
#
_cell.length_a   1.000
_cell.length_b   1.000
_cell.length_c   1.000
_cell.angle_alpha   90.00
_cell.angle_beta   90.00
_cell.angle_gamma   90.00
#
_symmetry.space_group_name_H-M   'P 1'
#
loop_
_entity.id
_entity.type
_entity.pdbx_description
1 polymer ?
#
loop_
_entity_poly.entity_id
_entity_poly.type
_entity_poly.pdbx_seq_one_letter_code
_entity_poly.pdbx_strand_id
1 'polypeptide(L)'
;MGLRRTEINLRRLLEAVPHQQNQSKLMHYVATLREQLDQLAEERTPEGLPRVSKAMVNDYSEKIEVTAAILAVPSEPFAWTSVSGRSPSKAEGKSIYHSPGLRSRFVSPSIVELKVINQHLSNWMLQHRCTLESTGS
;
A
#
# COMPACT_ATOMS: atom_id res chain seq x y z
N MET A 1 24.79 -8.78 6.66
CA MET A 1 24.21 -9.77 5.73
C MET A 1 23.54 -9.00 4.59
N GLY A 2 23.85 -9.32 3.32
CA GLY A 2 23.27 -8.60 2.18
C GLY A 2 21.77 -8.88 2.00
N LEU A 3 21.04 -7.89 1.49
CA LEU A 3 19.62 -8.00 1.15
C LEU A 3 19.43 -9.11 0.09
N ARG A 4 18.37 -9.90 0.24
CA ARG A 4 18.01 -10.98 -0.70
C ARG A 4 17.35 -10.42 -1.95
N ARG A 5 17.33 -11.20 -3.04
CA ARG A 5 16.74 -10.77 -4.32
C ARG A 5 15.27 -10.37 -4.19
N THR A 6 14.49 -11.10 -3.39
CA THR A 6 13.08 -10.83 -3.07
C THR A 6 12.91 -9.49 -2.36
N GLU A 7 13.68 -9.22 -1.30
CA GLU A 7 13.65 -7.95 -0.58
C GLU A 7 14.12 -6.77 -1.45
N ILE A 8 15.18 -6.95 -2.24
CA ILE A 8 15.67 -5.94 -3.18
C ILE A 8 14.58 -5.64 -4.23
N ASN A 9 13.92 -6.67 -4.75
CA ASN A 9 12.83 -6.49 -5.71
C ASN A 9 11.65 -5.76 -5.07
N LEU A 10 11.25 -6.13 -3.85
CA LEU A 10 10.18 -5.48 -3.11
C LEU A 10 10.46 -3.98 -2.94
N ARG A 11 11.66 -3.63 -2.47
CA ARG A 11 12.09 -2.23 -2.30
C ARG A 11 12.11 -1.47 -3.63
N ARG A 12 12.66 -2.06 -4.69
CA ARG A 12 12.67 -1.45 -6.04
C ARG A 12 11.26 -1.24 -6.57
N LEU A 13 10.35 -2.17 -6.29
CA LEU A 13 8.96 -2.07 -6.72
C LEU A 13 8.25 -0.95 -5.96
N LEU A 14 8.46 -0.83 -4.65
CA LEU A 14 7.97 0.30 -3.84
C LEU A 14 8.53 1.65 -4.32
N GLU A 15 9.79 1.71 -4.78
CA GLU A 15 10.37 2.90 -5.40
C GLU A 15 9.81 3.19 -6.79
N ALA A 16 9.40 2.17 -7.55
CA ALA A 16 8.83 2.33 -8.88
C ALA A 16 7.36 2.77 -8.86
N VAL A 17 6.60 2.41 -7.82
CA VAL A 17 5.17 2.76 -7.67
C VAL A 17 4.95 4.28 -7.79
N PRO A 18 5.71 5.15 -7.09
CA PRO A 18 5.58 6.61 -7.20
C PRO A 18 5.76 7.18 -8.61
N HIS A 19 6.52 6.49 -9.45
CA HIS A 19 6.85 6.92 -10.80
C HIS A 19 5.85 6.41 -11.83
N GLN A 20 4.95 5.49 -11.44
CA GLN A 20 4.00 4.86 -12.33
C GLN A 20 2.71 5.67 -12.43
N GLN A 21 2.36 6.08 -13.65
CA GLN A 21 1.11 6.82 -13.92
C GLN A 21 -0.01 5.91 -14.43
N ASN A 22 0.34 4.70 -14.87
CA ASN A 22 -0.62 3.75 -15.40
C ASN A 22 -1.29 2.96 -14.27
N GLN A 23 -2.60 3.11 -14.14
CA GLN A 23 -3.42 2.49 -13.10
C GLN A 23 -3.42 0.96 -13.12
N SER A 24 -3.52 0.35 -14.30
CA SER A 24 -3.52 -1.12 -14.38
C SER A 24 -2.17 -1.68 -13.94
N LYS A 25 -1.09 -0.96 -14.25
CA LYS A 25 0.26 -1.29 -13.75
C LYS A 25 0.39 -1.08 -12.24
N LEU A 26 -0.24 -0.06 -11.67
CA LEU A 26 -0.25 0.17 -10.22
C LEU A 26 -0.98 -0.94 -9.46
N MET A 27 -2.17 -1.32 -9.95
CA MET A 27 -2.92 -2.46 -9.39
C MET A 27 -2.10 -3.75 -9.49
N HIS A 28 -1.41 -3.95 -10.62
CA HIS A 28 -0.50 -5.08 -10.78
C HIS A 28 0.68 -5.03 -9.81
N TYR A 29 1.31 -3.87 -9.63
CA TYR A 29 2.40 -3.69 -8.67
C TYR A 29 1.96 -3.97 -7.24
N VAL A 30 0.78 -3.51 -6.82
CA VAL A 30 0.24 -3.84 -5.50
C VAL A 30 0.04 -5.36 -5.34
N ALA A 31 -0.47 -6.04 -6.37
CA ALA A 31 -0.59 -7.50 -6.33
C ALA A 31 0.78 -8.19 -6.20
N THR A 32 1.77 -7.76 -6.99
CA THR A 32 3.14 -8.30 -6.92
C THR A 32 3.82 -7.98 -5.59
N LEU A 33 3.58 -6.82 -4.99
CA LEU A 33 4.10 -6.45 -3.68
C LEU A 33 3.60 -7.41 -2.59
N ARG A 34 2.31 -7.77 -2.61
CA ARG A 34 1.74 -8.76 -1.68
C ARG A 34 2.40 -10.12 -1.84
N GLU A 35 2.53 -10.60 -3.08
CA GLU A 35 3.18 -11.89 -3.36
C GLU A 35 4.65 -11.93 -2.92
N GLN A 36 5.40 -10.86 -3.15
CA GLN A 36 6.79 -10.75 -2.70
C GLN A 36 6.91 -10.68 -1.18
N LEU A 37 5.92 -10.07 -0.50
CA LEU A 37 5.88 -10.01 0.95
C LEU A 37 5.62 -11.39 1.56
N ASP A 38 4.71 -12.17 0.98
CA ASP A 38 4.45 -13.55 1.41
C ASP A 38 5.71 -14.42 1.25
N GLN A 39 6.41 -14.31 0.11
CA GLN A 39 7.69 -14.99 -0.09
C GLN A 39 8.74 -14.55 0.95
N LEU A 40 8.80 -13.26 1.28
CA LEU A 40 9.73 -12.73 2.28
C LEU A 40 9.42 -13.25 3.69
N ALA A 41 8.14 -13.46 4.02
CA ALA A 41 7.69 -14.01 5.29
C ALA A 41 7.95 -15.52 5.42
N GLU A 42 7.85 -16.25 4.30
CA GLU A 42 8.16 -17.68 4.24
C GLU A 42 9.67 -17.94 4.20
N GLU A 43 10.48 -16.99 3.73
CA GLU A 43 11.92 -17.15 3.62
C GLU A 43 12.59 -17.47 4.96
N ARG A 44 13.13 -18.69 5.04
CA ARG A 44 13.95 -19.16 6.17
C ARG A 44 15.43 -19.14 5.83
N THR A 45 16.26 -18.96 6.86
CA THR A 45 17.68 -19.28 6.76
C THR A 45 17.86 -20.80 6.60
N PRO A 46 19.03 -21.29 6.15
CA PRO A 46 19.32 -22.72 6.12
C PRO A 46 19.11 -23.41 7.49
N GLU A 47 19.16 -22.64 8.58
CA GLU A 47 18.92 -23.06 9.96
C GLU A 47 17.42 -23.04 10.36
N GLY A 48 16.52 -22.75 9.42
CA GLY A 48 15.07 -22.75 9.63
C GLY A 48 14.50 -21.48 10.29
N LEU A 49 15.34 -20.50 10.63
CA LEU A 49 14.91 -19.28 11.28
C LEU A 49 14.30 -18.27 10.29
N PRO A 50 13.24 -17.54 10.66
CA PRO A 50 12.74 -16.43 9.85
C PRO A 50 13.85 -15.41 9.58
N ARG A 51 14.06 -15.08 8.30
CA ARG A 51 15.10 -14.11 7.91
C ARG A 51 14.74 -12.67 8.24
N VAL A 52 13.44 -12.38 8.22
CA VAL A 52 12.89 -11.05 8.46
C VAL A 52 12.02 -11.12 9.71
N SER A 53 12.09 -10.09 10.54
CA SER A 53 11.25 -10.03 11.73
C SER A 53 9.78 -9.90 11.32
N LYS A 54 8.88 -10.46 12.14
CA LYS A 54 7.43 -10.32 11.92
C LYS A 54 6.99 -8.84 11.90
N ALA A 55 7.67 -7.99 12.68
CA ALA A 55 7.44 -6.56 12.68
C ALA A 55 7.73 -5.93 11.32
N MET A 56 8.88 -6.23 10.70
CA MET A 56 9.21 -5.71 9.37
C MET A 56 8.21 -6.16 8.30
N VAL A 57 7.80 -7.43 8.31
CA VAL A 57 6.77 -7.93 7.36
C VAL A 57 5.45 -7.17 7.56
N ASN A 58 5.06 -6.89 8.80
CA ASN A 58 3.88 -6.11 9.12
C ASN A 58 3.97 -4.65 8.63
N ASP A 59 5.11 -3.99 8.81
CA ASP A 59 5.34 -2.61 8.34
C ASP A 59 5.18 -2.50 6.82
N TYR A 60 5.74 -3.47 6.07
CA TYR A 60 5.55 -3.55 4.62
C TYR A 60 4.09 -3.86 4.26
N SER A 61 3.44 -4.78 4.97
CA SER A 61 2.03 -5.14 4.75
C SER A 61 1.13 -3.91 4.89
N GLU A 62 1.25 -3.16 5.99
CA GLU A 62 0.46 -1.95 6.22
C GLU A 62 0.64 -0.95 5.08
N LYS A 63 1.88 -0.74 4.61
CA LYS A 63 2.15 0.19 3.50
C LYS A 63 1.47 -0.23 2.19
N ILE A 64 1.51 -1.53 1.88
CA ILE A 64 0.89 -2.09 0.69
C ILE A 64 -0.63 -1.96 0.78
N GLU A 65 -1.21 -2.26 1.95
CA GLU A 65 -2.65 -2.13 2.19
C GLU A 65 -3.13 -0.68 2.12
N VAL A 66 -2.39 0.28 2.68
CA VAL A 66 -2.72 1.71 2.53
C VAL A 66 -2.68 2.12 1.06
N THR A 67 -1.67 1.66 0.31
CA THR A 67 -1.59 1.93 -1.14
C THR A 67 -2.77 1.31 -1.88
N ALA A 68 -3.13 0.06 -1.56
CA ALA A 68 -4.28 -0.62 -2.13
C ALA A 68 -5.60 0.10 -1.81
N ALA A 69 -5.75 0.57 -0.57
CA ALA A 69 -6.93 1.30 -0.12
C ALA A 69 -7.10 2.63 -0.87
N ILE A 70 -6.01 3.39 -1.06
CA ILE A 70 -6.05 4.63 -1.85
C ILE A 70 -6.41 4.33 -3.31
N LEU A 71 -5.98 3.20 -3.88
CA LEU A 71 -6.36 2.79 -5.24
C LEU A 71 -7.81 2.25 -5.33
N ALA A 72 -8.37 1.74 -4.23
CA ALA A 72 -9.68 1.10 -4.20
C ALA A 72 -10.83 2.07 -3.89
N VAL A 73 -10.53 3.23 -3.28
CA VAL A 73 -11.54 4.26 -3.00
C VAL A 73 -11.83 5.05 -4.28
N PRO A 74 -13.08 5.09 -4.76
CA PRO A 74 -13.48 6.03 -5.78
C PRO A 74 -13.77 7.38 -5.12
N SER A 75 -12.82 8.32 -5.17
CA SER A 75 -13.10 9.76 -4.99
C SER A 75 -13.97 10.11 -3.78
N GLU A 76 -13.43 10.01 -2.57
CA GLU A 76 -13.67 11.02 -1.54
C GLU A 76 -12.31 11.37 -0.90
N PRO A 77 -12.03 12.66 -0.62
CA PRO A 77 -10.76 13.06 -0.05
C PRO A 77 -10.58 12.34 1.29
N PHE A 78 -9.67 11.37 1.30
CA PHE A 78 -9.25 10.66 2.50
C PHE A 78 -8.66 11.69 3.47
N ALA A 79 -9.50 12.16 4.39
CA ALA A 79 -9.17 13.12 5.40
C ALA A 79 -8.26 12.45 6.42
N TRP A 80 -6.96 12.39 6.12
CA TRP A 80 -5.96 12.29 7.17
C TRP A 80 -5.92 13.64 7.89
N THR A 81 -6.85 13.85 8.82
CA THR A 81 -6.69 14.81 9.91
C THR A 81 -7.74 14.57 10.98
N SER A 82 -7.22 14.20 12.15
CA SER A 82 -7.76 14.53 13.46
C SER A 82 -8.99 13.77 13.95
N VAL A 83 -8.77 13.11 15.09
CA VAL A 83 -9.70 13.07 16.22
C VAL A 83 -10.61 14.31 16.21
N SER A 84 -11.89 14.11 15.92
CA SER A 84 -13.00 14.69 16.65
C SER A 84 -14.28 14.10 16.07
N GLY A 85 -14.98 13.32 16.88
CA GLY A 85 -16.29 12.80 16.51
C GLY A 85 -17.27 13.93 16.20
N ARG A 86 -18.21 13.65 15.28
CA ARG A 86 -19.62 14.04 15.36
C ARG A 86 -20.40 13.46 14.17
N SER A 87 -21.28 12.49 14.45
CA SER A 87 -22.54 12.33 13.71
C SER A 87 -23.46 13.51 14.07
N PRO A 88 -24.32 14.02 13.16
CA PRO A 88 -25.57 13.31 12.89
C PRO A 88 -26.14 13.43 11.46
N SER A 89 -27.17 12.61 11.28
CA SER A 89 -28.05 12.35 10.14
C SER A 89 -28.69 13.57 9.45
N LYS A 90 -29.01 13.40 8.15
CA LYS A 90 -30.38 13.60 7.65
C LYS A 90 -30.63 12.88 6.32
N ALA A 91 -31.84 12.34 6.23
CA ALA A 91 -32.38 11.49 5.19
C ALA A 91 -33.10 12.28 4.07
N GLU A 92 -33.46 11.53 3.02
CA GLU A 92 -34.44 11.80 1.94
C GLU A 92 -33.84 12.37 0.64
N GLY A 93 -33.94 11.75 -0.54
CA GLY A 93 -34.60 10.51 -0.97
C GLY A 93 -34.46 10.30 -2.49
N LYS A 94 -35.11 9.21 -2.96
CA LYS A 94 -35.49 8.84 -4.35
C LYS A 94 -34.70 7.69 -5.00
N SER A 95 -35.34 6.52 -4.88
CA SER A 95 -35.12 5.23 -5.52
C SER A 95 -34.97 5.28 -7.05
N ILE A 96 -33.95 4.63 -7.59
CA ILE A 96 -33.98 3.96 -8.91
C ILE A 96 -33.15 2.66 -8.83
N TYR A 97 -33.88 1.52 -8.85
CA TYR A 97 -33.49 0.15 -9.25
C TYR A 97 -32.10 -0.38 -8.87
N HIS A 98 -32.06 -1.18 -7.80
CA HIS A 98 -30.99 -2.13 -7.53
C HIS A 98 -31.14 -3.37 -8.43
N SER A 99 -30.24 -3.51 -9.41
CA SER A 99 -29.93 -4.80 -10.04
C SER A 99 -28.56 -5.25 -9.53
N PRO A 100 -28.44 -6.40 -8.84
CA PRO A 100 -27.18 -6.88 -8.28
C PRO A 100 -26.35 -7.56 -9.37
N GLY A 101 -25.74 -6.75 -10.24
CA GLY A 101 -24.72 -7.21 -11.18
C GLY A 101 -23.34 -7.07 -10.55
N LEU A 102 -22.76 -8.18 -10.11
CA LEU A 102 -21.36 -8.33 -9.67
C LEU A 102 -20.38 -7.98 -10.82
N ARG A 103 -20.23 -6.68 -11.09
CA ARG A 103 -19.03 -6.14 -11.72
C ARG A 103 -18.47 -5.17 -10.72
N SER A 104 -17.49 -5.65 -9.94
CA SER A 104 -16.61 -4.75 -9.19
C SER A 104 -16.07 -3.74 -10.18
N ARG A 105 -16.65 -2.53 -10.19
CA ARG A 105 -16.06 -1.43 -10.92
C ARG A 105 -14.85 -1.03 -10.11
N PHE A 106 -13.71 -1.61 -10.44
CA PHE A 106 -12.43 -1.00 -10.11
C PHE A 106 -12.43 0.35 -10.82
N VAL A 107 -12.83 1.38 -10.09
CA VAL A 107 -12.79 2.74 -10.57
C VAL A 107 -11.33 3.14 -10.63
N SER A 108 -10.93 3.56 -11.82
CA SER A 108 -9.65 4.17 -12.12
C SER A 108 -9.24 5.20 -11.04
N PRO A 109 -8.12 4.96 -10.30
CA PRO A 109 -7.66 5.90 -9.29
C PRO A 109 -7.37 7.27 -9.90
N SER A 110 -7.91 8.32 -9.32
CA SER A 110 -7.76 9.67 -9.88
C SER A 110 -6.30 10.13 -9.86
N ILE A 111 -5.91 11.09 -10.72
CA ILE A 111 -4.58 11.73 -10.68
C ILE A 111 -4.25 12.28 -9.27
N VAL A 112 -5.28 12.66 -8.51
CA VAL A 112 -5.15 13.12 -7.12
C VAL A 112 -4.71 11.97 -6.21
N GLU A 113 -5.34 10.80 -6.32
CA GLU A 113 -4.99 9.60 -5.55
C GLU A 113 -3.57 9.12 -5.86
N LEU A 114 -3.14 9.20 -7.13
CA LEU A 114 -1.76 8.90 -7.51
C LEU A 114 -0.77 9.82 -6.77
N LYS A 115 -1.04 11.13 -6.71
CA LYS A 115 -0.17 12.05 -5.97
C LYS A 115 -0.12 11.74 -4.48
N VAL A 116 -1.25 11.34 -3.89
CA VAL A 116 -1.32 10.94 -2.47
C VAL A 116 -0.49 9.68 -2.22
N ILE A 117 -0.62 8.66 -3.08
CA ILE A 117 0.19 7.43 -3.02
C ILE A 117 1.67 7.76 -3.13
N ASN A 118 2.04 8.58 -4.13
CA ASN A 118 3.42 8.96 -4.38
C ASN A 118 4.01 9.67 -3.17
N GLN A 119 3.32 10.66 -2.62
CA GLN A 119 3.77 11.40 -1.45
C GLN A 119 3.92 10.51 -0.22
N HIS A 120 2.94 9.61 0.02
CA HIS A 120 2.95 8.70 1.15
C HIS A 120 4.13 7.72 1.10
N LEU A 121 4.39 7.14 -0.08
CA LEU A 121 5.51 6.22 -0.29
C LEU A 121 6.86 6.94 -0.23
N SER A 122 6.99 8.13 -0.82
CA SER A 122 8.21 8.92 -0.74
C SER A 122 8.57 9.31 0.69
N ASN A 123 7.60 9.77 1.50
CA ASN A 123 7.85 10.11 2.90
C ASN A 123 8.33 8.90 3.71
N TRP A 124 7.68 7.75 3.49
CA TRP A 124 8.03 6.52 4.20
C TRP A 124 9.39 5.98 3.79
N MET A 125 9.72 6.00 2.49
CA MET A 125 11.04 5.60 2.00
C MET A 125 12.16 6.49 2.57
N LEU A 126 11.91 7.79 2.72
CA LEU A 126 12.86 8.72 3.37
C LEU A 126 13.05 8.35 4.84
N GLN A 127 11.97 8.06 5.58
CA GLN A 127 12.04 7.64 6.98
C GLN A 127 12.81 6.32 7.15
N HIS A 128 12.55 5.32 6.31
CA HIS A 128 13.24 4.02 6.39
C HIS A 128 14.70 4.09 5.92
N ARG A 129 15.05 4.98 4.98
CA ARG A 129 16.44 5.24 4.59
C ARG A 129 17.25 5.80 5.77
N CYS A 130 16.68 6.72 6.55
CA CYS A 130 17.31 7.26 7.75
C CYS A 130 17.49 6.22 8.87
N THR A 131 16.62 5.22 8.99
CA THR A 131 16.74 4.19 10.04
C THR A 131 17.86 3.16 9.81
N LEU A 132 18.30 2.95 8.57
CA LEU A 132 19.35 1.97 8.24
C LEU A 132 20.77 2.55 8.32
N GLU A 133 20.94 3.87 8.26
CA GLU A 133 22.25 4.51 8.45
C GLU A 133 22.63 4.68 9.93
N SER A 134 21.69 4.51 10.86
CA SER A 134 21.94 4.70 12.29
C SER A 134 22.37 3.43 13.05
N THR A 135 22.41 2.27 12.42
CA THR A 135 22.91 1.01 13.03
C THR A 135 24.32 0.63 12.56
N GLY A 136 25.03 1.57 11.93
CA GLY A 136 26.46 1.50 11.65
C GLY A 136 27.26 2.37 12.62
N SER A 137 27.47 1.91 13.84
CA SER A 137 28.55 2.36 14.73
C SER A 137 28.97 1.23 15.64
#